data_AF-A0A933YBB6-F1
#
_entry.id   AF-A0A933YBB6-F1
#
_cell.length_a   1.000
_cell.length_b   1.000
_cell.length_c   1.000
_cell.angle_alpha   90.00
_cell.angle_beta   90.00
_cell.angle_gamma   90.00
#
_symmetry.space_group_name_H-M   'P 1'
#
loop_
_entity.id
_entity.type
_entity.pdbx_description
1 polymer ?
#
loop_
_entity_poly.entity_id
_entity_poly.type
_entity_poly.pdbx_seq_one_letter_code
_entity_poly.pdbx_strand_id
1 'polypeptide(L)'
;MRTLAVTGILVLLFPAAVFAFPFGGQASMVIPCYNQAIYANLGPPRGGPYVWTPSTKTYQFGAPTHAGQWLLGLAGAPYYCIVSIQPVIVWPGTYITMMGSSR
;
A
#
# COMPACT_ATOMS: atom_id res chain seq x y z
N MET A 1 -26.40 -5.47 -33.18
CA MET A 1 -25.95 -6.35 -32.08
C MET A 1 -24.53 -6.91 -32.27
N ARG A 2 -24.15 -7.36 -33.48
CA ARG A 2 -22.79 -7.90 -33.75
C ARG A 2 -21.64 -6.89 -33.56
N THR A 3 -21.82 -5.62 -33.93
CA THR A 3 -20.80 -4.58 -33.81
C THR A 3 -20.47 -4.20 -32.36
N LEU A 4 -21.48 -4.20 -31.47
CA LEU A 4 -21.29 -3.93 -30.03
C LEU A 4 -20.46 -5.01 -29.34
N ALA A 5 -20.61 -6.27 -29.75
CA ALA A 5 -19.83 -7.39 -29.22
C ALA A 5 -18.36 -7.29 -29.62
N VAL A 6 -18.06 -6.89 -30.86
CA VAL A 6 -16.69 -6.73 -31.36
C VAL A 6 -15.96 -5.59 -30.63
N THR A 7 -16.62 -4.45 -30.40
CA THR A 7 -16.04 -3.36 -29.61
C THR A 7 -15.80 -3.71 -28.15
N GLY A 8 -16.70 -4.49 -27.52
CA GLY A 8 -16.51 -4.94 -26.13
C GLY A 8 -15.31 -5.88 -25.96
N ILE A 9 -15.07 -6.76 -26.92
CA ILE A 9 -13.90 -7.66 -26.92
C ILE A 9 -12.60 -6.87 -27.08
N LEU A 10 -12.58 -5.85 -27.95
CA LEU A 10 -11.40 -5.01 -28.14
C LEU A 10 -10.99 -4.23 -26.88
N VAL A 11 -11.94 -3.78 -26.06
CA VAL A 11 -11.64 -3.08 -24.80
C VAL A 11 -10.96 -4.00 -23.78
N LEU A 12 -11.33 -5.29 -23.75
CA LEU A 12 -10.72 -6.28 -22.85
C LEU A 12 -9.29 -6.67 -23.27
N LEU A 13 -8.87 -6.35 -24.49
CA LEU A 13 -7.52 -6.62 -25.00
C LEU A 13 -6.50 -5.54 -24.58
N PHE A 14 -6.95 -4.39 -24.05
CA PHE A 14 -6.05 -3.37 -23.54
C PHE A 14 -5.68 -3.66 -22.08
N PRO A 15 -4.38 -3.79 -21.73
CA PRO A 15 -3.99 -3.98 -20.35
C PRO A 15 -4.40 -2.77 -19.52
N ALA A 16 -5.10 -3.00 -18.42
CA ALA A 16 -5.38 -1.96 -17.44
C ALA A 16 -4.05 -1.47 -16.84
N ALA A 17 -3.70 -0.21 -17.07
CA ALA A 17 -2.55 0.41 -16.44
C ALA A 17 -2.85 0.57 -14.94
N VAL A 18 -2.24 -0.28 -14.10
CA VAL A 18 -2.27 -0.10 -12.66
C VAL A 18 -1.10 0.80 -12.29
N PHE A 19 -1.40 2.00 -11.77
CA PHE A 19 -0.38 2.93 -11.30
C PHE A 19 0.25 2.40 -10.02
N ALA A 20 1.47 1.87 -10.15
CA ALA A 20 2.37 1.64 -9.04
C ALA A 20 3.48 2.70 -9.10
N PHE A 21 3.77 3.37 -7.99
CA PHE A 21 4.81 4.37 -7.90
C PHE A 21 5.80 4.04 -6.80
N PRO A 22 7.09 4.39 -6.98
CA PRO A 22 8.10 4.09 -6.00
C PRO A 22 7.96 4.98 -4.77
N PHE A 23 8.13 4.36 -3.60
CA PHE A 23 8.20 5.03 -2.31
C PHE A 23 9.40 4.54 -1.52
N GLY A 24 9.76 5.29 -0.48
CA GLY A 24 10.70 4.79 0.51
C GLY A 24 11.28 5.87 1.41
N GLY A 25 11.64 5.44 2.61
CA GLY A 25 12.17 6.27 3.68
C GLY A 25 12.18 5.53 5.01
N GLN A 26 12.73 6.18 6.03
CA GLN A 26 12.72 5.65 7.39
C GLN A 26 11.34 5.83 8.03
N ALA A 27 10.82 4.78 8.68
CA ALA A 27 9.55 4.81 9.38
C ALA A 27 9.65 5.64 10.65
N SER A 28 8.95 6.77 10.68
CA SER A 28 8.76 7.56 11.90
C SER A 28 7.78 6.91 12.88
N MET A 29 6.85 6.12 12.34
CA MET A 29 5.76 5.50 13.08
C MET A 29 5.34 4.21 12.38
N VAL A 30 5.08 3.17 13.17
CA VAL A 30 4.51 1.89 12.72
C VAL A 30 3.41 1.50 13.70
N ILE A 31 2.17 1.40 13.21
CA ILE A 31 0.98 1.13 14.03
C ILE A 31 0.19 -0.03 13.41
N PRO A 32 0.04 -1.16 14.12
CA PRO A 32 -0.90 -2.20 13.73
C PRO A 32 -2.34 -1.70 13.77
N CYS A 33 -3.12 -2.01 12.76
CA CYS A 33 -4.51 -1.61 12.59
C CYS A 33 -5.46 -2.74 12.98
N TYR A 34 -6.69 -2.41 13.37
CA TYR A 34 -7.74 -3.39 13.67
C TYR A 34 -8.19 -4.20 12.44
N ASN A 35 -8.07 -3.65 11.22
CA ASN A 35 -8.38 -4.33 9.96
C ASN A 35 -7.23 -5.21 9.43
N GLN A 36 -6.38 -5.75 10.31
CA GLN A 36 -5.24 -6.60 9.97
C GLN A 36 -4.25 -5.96 8.98
N ALA A 37 -4.14 -4.63 9.03
CA ALA A 37 -3.18 -3.84 8.28
C ALA A 37 -2.12 -3.25 9.22
N ILE A 38 -1.07 -2.64 8.66
CA ILE A 38 -0.07 -1.91 9.42
C ILE A 38 0.13 -0.55 8.76
N TYR A 39 -0.12 0.51 9.51
CA TYR A 39 0.15 1.88 9.08
C TYR A 39 1.61 2.23 9.35
N ALA A 40 2.29 2.76 8.35
CA ALA A 40 3.66 3.24 8.46
C ALA A 40 3.76 4.66 7.90
N ASN A 41 4.18 5.62 8.74
CA ASN A 41 4.44 6.97 8.28
C ASN A 41 5.95 7.14 8.01
N LEU A 42 6.31 7.36 6.75
CA LEU A 42 7.69 7.40 6.30
C LEU A 42 8.20 8.83 6.13
N GLY A 43 9.46 9.04 6.50
CA GLY A 43 10.22 10.26 6.20
C GLY A 43 10.79 10.27 4.77
N PRO A 44 11.65 11.24 4.45
CA PRO A 44 12.35 11.34 3.17
C PRO A 44 13.12 10.05 2.79
N PRO A 45 13.42 9.79 1.50
CA PRO A 45 13.28 10.69 0.34
C PRO A 45 11.92 10.70 -0.37
N ARG A 46 11.13 9.62 -0.26
CA ARG A 46 9.76 9.53 -0.81
C ARG A 46 8.83 9.01 0.29
N GLY A 47 8.63 9.89 1.27
CA GLY A 47 7.86 9.62 2.47
C GLY A 47 6.35 9.80 2.30
N GLY A 48 5.64 9.64 3.41
CA GLY A 48 4.20 9.75 3.48
C GLY A 48 3.53 8.61 4.25
N PRO A 49 2.20 8.63 4.32
CA PRO A 49 1.41 7.61 5.00
C PRO A 49 1.22 6.39 4.08
N TYR A 50 1.76 5.25 4.49
CA TYR A 50 1.64 4.00 3.76
C TYR A 50 0.96 2.93 4.62
N VAL A 51 0.26 2.01 3.96
CA VAL A 51 -0.42 0.90 4.62
C VAL A 51 0.03 -0.41 4.02
N TRP A 52 0.66 -1.22 4.86
CA TRP A 52 0.99 -2.61 4.59
C TRP A 52 -0.22 -3.51 4.91
N THR A 53 -0.45 -4.54 4.10
CA THR A 53 -1.47 -5.56 4.37
C THR A 53 -0.90 -6.96 4.12
N PRO A 54 -1.60 -8.05 4.51
CA PRO A 54 -1.15 -9.41 4.22
C PRO A 54 -1.01 -9.72 2.73
N SER A 55 -1.65 -8.95 1.84
CA SER A 55 -1.48 -9.08 0.39
C SER A 55 -0.26 -8.32 -0.16
N THR A 56 0.42 -7.52 0.65
CA THR A 56 1.65 -6.83 0.27
C THR A 56 2.78 -7.84 0.07
N LYS A 57 3.38 -7.84 -1.12
CA LYS A 57 4.55 -8.68 -1.40
C LYS A 57 5.75 -8.18 -0.61
N THR A 58 6.16 -8.95 0.38
CA THR A 58 7.14 -8.49 1.38
C THR A 58 8.42 -9.31 1.28
N TYR A 59 9.56 -8.62 1.19
CA TYR A 59 10.88 -9.20 1.01
C TYR A 59 11.79 -8.88 2.20
N GLN A 60 12.88 -9.64 2.34
CA GLN A 60 13.93 -9.43 3.34
C GLN A 60 13.47 -9.64 4.80
N PHE A 61 13.19 -8.57 5.56
CA PHE A 61 12.93 -8.65 7.01
C PHE A 61 11.44 -8.63 7.38
N GLY A 62 10.56 -8.81 6.41
CA GLY A 62 9.12 -8.96 6.66
C GLY A 62 8.39 -7.63 6.81
N ALA A 63 7.19 -7.68 7.38
CA ALA A 63 6.31 -6.53 7.53
C ALA A 63 6.95 -5.44 8.42
N PRO A 64 6.50 -4.18 8.33
CA PRO A 64 6.92 -3.15 9.27
C PRO A 64 6.52 -3.53 10.69
N THR A 65 7.47 -3.52 11.61
CA THR A 65 7.28 -3.92 13.01
C THR A 65 7.58 -2.80 14.00
N HIS A 66 8.45 -1.85 13.65
CA HIS A 66 8.79 -0.73 14.54
C HIS A 66 9.25 0.52 13.78
N ALA A 67 9.19 1.66 14.47
CA ALA A 67 9.81 2.89 13.99
C ALA A 67 11.33 2.72 13.85
N GLY A 68 11.94 3.48 12.94
CA GLY A 68 13.35 3.41 12.59
C GLY A 68 13.68 2.45 11.44
N GLN A 69 12.77 1.55 11.05
CA GLN A 69 12.98 0.68 9.91
C GLN A 69 12.96 1.46 8.60
N TRP A 70 13.86 1.12 7.69
CA TRP A 70 13.83 1.62 6.32
C TRP A 70 12.88 0.76 5.50
N LEU A 71 11.88 1.40 4.90
CA LEU A 71 10.98 0.75 3.95
C LEU A 71 11.20 1.33 2.56
N LEU A 72 11.23 0.47 1.55
CA LEU A 72 11.29 0.89 0.15
C LEU A 72 10.51 -0.09 -0.73
N GLY A 73 9.89 0.42 -1.79
CA GLY A 73 9.13 -0.44 -2.69
C GLY A 73 8.19 0.32 -3.61
N LEU A 74 7.08 -0.33 -3.95
CA LEU A 74 6.03 0.24 -4.77
C LEU A 74 4.73 0.38 -3.96
N ALA A 75 4.08 1.52 -4.13
CA ALA A 75 2.77 1.80 -3.58
C ALA A 75 1.78 2.09 -4.72
N GLY A 76 0.48 2.00 -4.45
CA GLY A 76 -0.55 2.11 -5.49
C GLY A 76 -1.83 2.79 -4.99
N ALA A 77 -2.93 2.04 -4.97
CA ALA A 77 -4.25 2.57 -4.63
C ALA A 77 -4.32 3.13 -3.19
N PRO A 78 -5.20 4.11 -2.92
CA PRO A 78 -5.51 4.52 -1.56
C PRO A 78 -6.02 3.35 -0.70
N TYR A 79 -5.69 3.37 0.59
CA TYR A 79 -6.12 2.39 1.58
C TYR A 79 -6.32 3.07 2.94
N TYR A 80 -6.75 2.30 3.94
CA TYR A 80 -7.06 2.83 5.26
C TYR A 80 -6.61 1.90 6.39
N CYS A 81 -6.29 2.51 7.52
CA CYS A 81 -6.00 1.86 8.78
C CYS A 81 -7.07 2.21 9.80
N ILE A 82 -7.74 1.22 10.38
CA ILE A 82 -8.65 1.44 11.51
C ILE A 82 -7.79 1.44 12.78
N VAL A 83 -7.53 2.61 13.37
CA VAL A 83 -6.67 2.76 14.56
C VAL A 83 -7.44 2.68 15.87
N SER A 84 -8.75 2.90 15.84
CA SER A 84 -9.65 2.73 16.98
C SER A 84 -11.03 2.32 16.50
N ILE A 85 -11.72 1.45 17.27
CA ILE A 85 -13.10 1.02 17.00
C ILE A 85 -14.11 1.83 17.81
N GLN A 86 -13.74 2.34 19.00
CA GLN A 86 -14.63 3.14 19.84
C GLN A 86 -13.86 4.30 20.52
N PRO A 87 -13.97 5.55 20.00
CA PRO A 87 -14.67 5.93 18.77
C PRO A 87 -13.98 5.34 17.53
N VAL A 88 -14.72 5.23 16.41
CA VAL A 88 -14.14 4.79 15.14
C VAL A 88 -13.20 5.89 14.63
N ILE A 89 -11.90 5.59 14.58
CA ILE A 89 -10.88 6.49 14.03
C ILE A 89 -10.17 5.76 12.90
N VAL A 90 -10.14 6.39 11.73
CA VAL A 90 -9.55 5.84 10.51
C VAL A 90 -8.47 6.78 10.00
N TRP A 91 -7.28 6.23 9.74
CA TRP A 91 -6.18 6.96 9.14
C TRP A 91 -6.03 6.57 7.67
N PRO A 92 -6.03 7.53 6.73
CA PRO A 92 -5.81 7.24 5.32
C PRO A 92 -4.32 7.03 5.03
N GLY A 93 -4.02 6.19 4.04
CA GLY A 93 -2.68 6.02 3.51
C GLY A 93 -2.68 5.38 2.13
N THR A 94 -1.50 5.14 1.56
CA THR A 94 -1.36 4.46 0.27
C THR A 94 -1.02 2.99 0.47
N TYR A 95 -1.73 2.10 -0.22
CA TYR A 95 -1.45 0.67 -0.20
C TYR A 95 -0.05 0.36 -0.73
N ILE A 96 0.73 -0.37 0.06
CA ILE A 96 2.02 -0.93 -0.35
C ILE A 96 1.78 -2.20 -1.16
N THR A 97 2.13 -2.20 -2.45
CA THR A 97 1.96 -3.39 -3.31
C THR A 97 3.12 -4.37 -3.14
N MET A 98 4.33 -3.84 -3.01
CA MET A 98 5.54 -4.61 -2.69
C MET A 98 6.53 -3.76 -1.89
N MET A 99 7.26 -4.37 -0.96
CA MET A 99 8.31 -3.70 -0.19
C MET A 99 9.44 -4.61 0.28
N GLY A 100 10.63 -4.02 0.44
CA GLY A 100 11.66 -4.49 1.35
C GLY A 100 11.69 -3.62 2.61
N SER A 101 12.00 -4.23 3.74
CA SER A 101 12.26 -3.57 5.02
C SER A 101 13.73 -3.68 5.41
N SER A 102 14.18 -2.91 6.42
CA SER A 102 15.40 -3.18 7.18
C SER A 102 15.08 -3.87 8.51
N ARG A 103 16.10 -4.43 9.17
CA ARG A 103 16.02 -4.70 10.61
C ARG A 103 15.93 -3.40 11.41
#